data_AF-A0AAD2A8W3-F1
#
_entry.id   AF-A0AAD2A8W3-F1
#
_cell.length_a   1.000
_cell.length_b   1.000
_cell.length_c   1.000
_cell.angle_alpha   90.00
_cell.angle_beta   90.00
_cell.angle_gamma   90.00
#
_symmetry.space_group_name_H-M   'P 1'
#
loop_
_entity.id
_entity.type
_entity.pdbx_description
1 polymer ?
#
loop_
_entity_poly.entity_id
_entity_poly.type
_entity_poly.pdbx_seq_one_letter_code
_entity_poly.pdbx_strand_id
1 'polypeptide(L)'
;MAGTVYLRTNCFEVKLEGITFKTKDFESLCMMDFLFPDGKIWASPPVVGLNVMPHPRDPFILLMLLCFGVGCVILRFHTGEPLPAPIRKFLTDERIHFVGFGIPEKKDLFPFEELGLTKSKVDVGYLAAKILKDSKYKRWELAELARKVLGIKRMIGLTEASSFERHEQIKCAICQLFITSTIAMGLIADSGTD
;
A
#
# COMPACT_ATOMS: atom_id res chain seq x y z
N MET A 1 2.98 -13.35 -12.80
CA MET A 1 2.48 -14.47 -11.97
C MET A 1 1.47 -13.88 -11.00
N ALA A 2 0.26 -14.42 -10.95
CA ALA A 2 -0.76 -14.00 -10.00
C ALA A 2 -0.83 -15.03 -8.86
N GLY A 3 -1.15 -14.59 -7.65
CA GLY A 3 -1.44 -15.48 -6.54
C GLY A 3 -2.52 -14.90 -5.64
N THR A 4 -3.26 -15.79 -5.01
CA THR A 4 -4.40 -15.43 -4.16
C THR A 4 -3.98 -15.44 -2.69
N VAL A 5 -4.38 -14.40 -1.96
CA VAL A 5 -4.23 -14.28 -0.51
C VAL A 5 -5.61 -14.03 0.11
N TYR A 6 -6.00 -14.82 1.10
CA TYR A 6 -7.23 -14.61 1.84
C TYR A 6 -6.92 -13.92 3.16
N LEU A 7 -7.65 -12.87 3.48
CA LEU A 7 -7.56 -12.18 4.76
C LEU A 7 -8.88 -12.35 5.50
N ARG A 8 -8.83 -13.06 6.63
CA ARG A 8 -9.97 -13.21 7.54
C ARG A 8 -9.76 -12.35 8.77
N THR A 9 -10.75 -11.53 9.08
CA THR A 9 -10.82 -10.73 10.31
C THR A 9 -12.11 -11.05 11.08
N ASN A 10 -12.30 -10.44 12.24
CA ASN A 10 -13.59 -10.50 12.94
C ASN A 10 -14.68 -9.61 12.30
N CYS A 11 -14.32 -8.73 11.36
CA CYS A 11 -15.27 -7.80 10.73
C CYS A 11 -15.66 -8.26 9.31
N PHE A 12 -14.73 -8.89 8.59
CA PHE A 12 -14.90 -9.32 7.20
C PHE A 12 -13.91 -10.42 6.81
N GLU A 13 -14.18 -11.07 5.69
CA GLU A 13 -13.26 -11.93 4.96
C GLU A 13 -13.13 -11.44 3.53
N VAL A 14 -11.90 -11.38 3.01
CA VAL A 14 -11.62 -10.85 1.67
C VAL A 14 -10.59 -11.70 0.94
N LYS A 15 -10.83 -11.90 -0.36
CA LYS A 15 -9.86 -12.47 -1.29
C LYS A 15 -9.07 -11.33 -1.93
N LEU A 16 -7.76 -11.34 -1.74
CA LEU A 16 -6.80 -10.40 -2.29
C LEU A 16 -6.02 -11.06 -3.42
N GLU A 17 -5.82 -10.32 -4.50
CA GLU A 17 -5.10 -10.81 -5.69
C GLU A 17 -3.76 -10.09 -5.82
N GLY A 18 -2.67 -10.82 -5.63
CA GLY A 18 -1.31 -10.32 -5.82
C GLY A 18 -0.82 -10.63 -7.23
N ILE A 19 -0.53 -9.62 -8.04
CA ILE A 19 -0.10 -9.79 -9.43
C ILE A 19 1.31 -9.20 -9.60
N THR A 20 2.28 -10.05 -9.93
CA THR A 20 3.61 -9.57 -10.35
C THR A 20 3.56 -9.08 -11.80
N PHE A 21 3.81 -7.78 -11.97
CA PHE A 21 3.93 -7.13 -13.28
C PHE A 21 5.38 -7.03 -13.71
N LYS A 22 5.62 -7.06 -15.03
CA LYS A 22 6.89 -6.54 -15.57
C LYS A 22 6.84 -5.02 -15.47
N THR A 23 7.96 -4.40 -15.11
CA THR A 23 8.05 -2.95 -14.94
C THR A 23 7.59 -2.20 -16.19
N LYS A 24 8.01 -2.65 -17.39
CA LYS A 24 7.58 -2.06 -18.68
C LYS A 24 6.08 -2.12 -18.94
N ASP A 25 5.42 -3.19 -18.50
CA ASP A 25 3.97 -3.34 -18.67
C ASP A 25 3.24 -2.34 -17.77
N PHE A 26 3.72 -2.16 -16.54
CA PHE A 26 3.17 -1.17 -15.62
C PHE A 26 3.49 0.27 -16.05
N GLU A 27 4.69 0.54 -16.58
CA GLU A 27 5.02 1.82 -17.20
C GLU A 27 4.02 2.19 -18.30
N SER A 28 3.63 1.21 -19.13
CA SER A 28 2.63 1.41 -20.17
C SER A 28 1.27 1.80 -19.60
N LEU A 29 0.85 1.18 -18.49
CA LEU A 29 -0.37 1.57 -17.78
C LEU A 29 -0.28 3.00 -17.21
N CYS A 30 0.85 3.36 -16.59
CA CYS A 30 1.08 4.71 -16.08
C CYS A 30 1.02 5.78 -17.18
N MET A 31 1.53 5.47 -18.39
CA MET A 31 1.45 6.38 -19.54
C MET A 31 0.01 6.61 -20.02
N MET A 32 -0.87 5.64 -19.82
CA MET A 32 -2.29 5.71 -20.20
C MET A 32 -3.19 6.36 -19.14
N ASP A 33 -2.61 6.85 -18.03
CA ASP A 33 -3.35 7.41 -16.90
C ASP A 33 -4.45 6.47 -16.36
N PHE A 34 -4.12 5.18 -16.20
CA PHE A 34 -5.09 4.09 -16.00
C PHE A 34 -6.03 4.25 -14.79
N LEU A 35 -5.68 5.06 -13.78
CA LEU A 35 -6.57 5.37 -12.65
C LEU A 35 -7.62 6.43 -12.99
N PHE A 36 -7.40 7.22 -14.03
CA PHE A 36 -8.26 8.31 -14.47
C PHE A 36 -8.56 8.16 -15.98
N PRO A 37 -9.09 6.98 -16.41
CA PRO A 37 -9.36 6.73 -17.82
C PRO A 37 -10.34 7.78 -18.35
N ASP A 38 -10.09 8.25 -19.57
CA ASP A 38 -10.90 9.26 -20.27
C ASP A 38 -11.12 10.55 -19.47
N GLY A 39 -10.16 10.92 -18.62
CA GLY A 39 -10.25 12.13 -17.80
C GLY A 39 -11.25 12.02 -16.65
N LYS A 40 -11.64 10.80 -16.27
CA LYS A 40 -12.56 10.56 -15.14
C LYS A 40 -12.04 11.23 -13.86
N ILE A 41 -12.92 11.96 -13.20
CA ILE A 41 -12.66 12.57 -11.89
C ILE A 41 -13.40 11.73 -10.83
N TRP A 42 -12.66 11.30 -9.81
CA TRP A 42 -13.24 10.60 -8.66
C TRP A 42 -13.85 11.61 -7.68
N ALA A 43 -15.00 11.26 -7.09
CA ALA A 43 -15.65 12.10 -6.07
C ALA A 43 -14.74 12.36 -4.86
N SER A 44 -13.91 11.38 -4.51
CA SER A 44 -12.81 11.48 -3.56
C SER A 44 -11.54 10.95 -4.23
N PRO A 45 -10.36 11.57 -4.03
CA PRO A 45 -9.14 11.07 -4.65
C PRO A 45 -8.87 9.61 -4.25
N PRO A 46 -8.52 8.73 -5.21
CA PRO A 46 -8.34 7.31 -4.94
C PRO A 46 -7.22 7.09 -3.92
N VAL A 47 -7.45 6.17 -2.97
CA VAL A 47 -6.45 5.72 -2.01
C VAL A 47 -5.69 4.55 -2.62
N VAL A 48 -4.37 4.69 -2.70
CA VAL A 48 -3.47 3.62 -3.19
C VAL A 48 -2.52 3.24 -2.08
N GLY A 49 -2.60 1.99 -1.64
CA GLY A 49 -1.63 1.47 -0.68
C GLY A 49 -0.25 1.38 -1.32
N LEU A 50 0.79 1.87 -0.64
CA LEU A 50 2.19 1.76 -1.03
C LEU A 50 3.00 1.06 0.06
N ASN A 51 3.70 0.01 -0.31
CA ASN A 51 4.73 -0.62 0.53
C ASN A 51 5.97 -0.93 -0.30
N VAL A 52 7.13 -0.89 0.35
CA VAL A 52 8.39 -1.34 -0.23
C VAL A 52 9.06 -2.32 0.73
N MET A 53 9.67 -3.36 0.18
CA MET A 53 10.43 -4.34 0.95
C MET A 53 11.52 -4.98 0.09
N PRO A 54 12.66 -5.39 0.67
CA PRO A 54 13.60 -6.25 -0.04
C PRO A 54 12.92 -7.56 -0.47
N HIS A 55 13.32 -8.11 -1.60
CA HIS A 55 12.83 -9.41 -2.02
C HIS A 55 13.33 -10.47 -1.03
N PRO A 56 12.46 -11.40 -0.54
CA PRO A 56 12.81 -12.31 0.57
C PRO A 56 14.01 -13.24 0.33
N ARG A 57 14.45 -13.38 -0.93
CA ARG A 57 15.56 -14.25 -1.32
C ARG A 57 16.69 -13.51 -2.01
N ASP A 58 16.52 -12.22 -2.28
CA ASP A 58 17.50 -11.44 -3.03
C ASP A 58 17.48 -9.98 -2.54
N PRO A 59 18.44 -9.58 -1.69
CA PRO A 59 18.47 -8.23 -1.13
C PRO A 59 18.80 -7.14 -2.17
N PHE A 60 19.30 -7.53 -3.35
CA PHE A 60 19.54 -6.59 -4.46
C PHE A 60 18.27 -6.28 -5.26
N ILE A 61 17.17 -6.97 -4.95
CA ILE A 61 15.87 -6.70 -5.56
C ILE A 61 14.97 -6.04 -4.52
N LEU A 62 14.46 -4.86 -4.86
CA LEU A 62 13.40 -4.18 -4.13
C LEU A 62 12.04 -4.56 -4.73
N LEU A 63 11.09 -4.91 -3.87
CA LEU A 63 9.69 -5.08 -4.21
C LEU A 63 8.93 -3.83 -3.85
N MET A 64 8.22 -3.26 -4.82
CA MET A 64 7.20 -2.24 -4.58
C MET A 64 5.83 -2.88 -4.73
N LEU A 65 5.01 -2.77 -3.68
CA LEU A 65 3.65 -3.25 -3.66
C LEU A 65 2.70 -2.05 -3.72
N LEU A 66 1.76 -2.09 -4.66
CA LEU A 66 0.73 -1.07 -4.87
C LEU A 66 -0.65 -1.72 -4.74
N CYS A 67 -1.44 -1.30 -3.75
CA CYS A 67 -2.75 -1.87 -3.46
C CYS A 67 -3.86 -0.94 -3.96
N PHE A 68 -4.69 -1.47 -4.87
CA PHE A 68 -5.84 -0.81 -5.50
C PHE A 68 -7.12 -1.51 -5.05
N GLY A 69 -7.46 -1.38 -3.77
CA GLY A 69 -8.55 -2.14 -3.16
C GLY A 69 -8.16 -3.62 -2.98
N VAL A 70 -8.89 -4.56 -3.59
CA VAL A 70 -8.61 -6.00 -3.44
C VAL A 70 -7.46 -6.51 -4.31
N GLY A 71 -7.00 -5.71 -5.27
CA GLY A 71 -5.85 -6.03 -6.13
C GLY A 71 -4.55 -5.42 -5.60
N CYS A 72 -3.46 -6.18 -5.65
CA CYS A 72 -2.13 -5.72 -5.29
C CYS A 72 -1.14 -5.99 -6.43
N VAL A 73 -0.60 -4.93 -7.01
CA VAL A 73 0.47 -4.99 -8.01
C VAL A 73 1.81 -5.11 -7.29
N ILE A 74 2.65 -6.04 -7.76
CA ILE A 74 4.00 -6.25 -7.26
C ILE A 74 4.99 -5.94 -8.39
N LEU A 75 5.81 -4.91 -8.19
CA LEU A 75 6.87 -4.51 -9.11
C LEU A 75 8.23 -4.88 -8.52
N ARG A 76 9.18 -5.20 -9.40
CA ARG A 76 10.55 -5.58 -9.03
C ARG A 76 11.52 -4.55 -9.62
N PHE A 77 12.40 -4.02 -8.78
CA PHE A 77 13.46 -3.10 -9.15
C PHE A 77 14.79 -3.61 -8.60
N HIS A 78 15.91 -3.29 -9.22
CA HIS A 78 17.20 -3.44 -8.54
C HIS A 78 17.38 -2.30 -7.54
N THR A 79 17.92 -2.62 -6.38
CA THR A 79 18.20 -1.65 -5.34
C THR A 79 19.21 -0.62 -5.86
N GLY A 80 18.88 0.67 -5.72
CA GLY A 80 19.73 1.79 -6.17
C GLY A 80 19.55 2.20 -7.64
N GLU A 81 18.80 1.44 -8.45
CA GLU A 81 18.45 1.88 -9.79
C GLU A 81 17.34 2.96 -9.74
N PRO A 82 17.43 4.01 -10.59
CA PRO A 82 16.40 5.03 -10.65
C PRO A 82 15.07 4.45 -11.15
N LEU A 83 13.96 4.97 -10.63
CA LEU A 83 12.64 4.59 -11.08
C LEU A 83 12.39 5.05 -12.53
N PRO A 84 11.72 4.23 -13.36
CA PRO A 84 11.26 4.67 -14.67
C PRO A 84 10.37 5.92 -14.58
N ALA A 85 10.55 6.85 -15.51
CA ALA A 85 9.86 8.13 -15.50
C ALA A 85 8.32 8.02 -15.41
N PRO A 86 7.63 7.09 -16.10
CA PRO A 86 6.19 6.93 -15.97
C PRO A 86 5.75 6.53 -14.54
N ILE A 87 6.52 5.64 -13.90
CA ILE A 87 6.23 5.19 -12.52
C ILE A 87 6.51 6.32 -11.53
N ARG A 88 7.61 7.07 -11.72
CA ARG A 88 7.90 8.25 -10.92
C ARG A 88 6.78 9.30 -11.02
N LYS A 89 6.29 9.56 -12.24
CA LYS A 89 5.14 10.46 -12.46
C LYS A 89 3.89 9.97 -11.73
N PHE A 90 3.60 8.68 -11.82
CA PHE A 90 2.46 8.08 -11.11
C PHE A 90 2.58 8.25 -9.58
N LEU A 91 3.76 8.00 -9.00
CA LEU A 91 3.99 8.13 -7.55
C LEU A 91 3.99 9.58 -7.05
N THR A 92 4.13 10.55 -7.95
CA THR A 92 4.12 11.99 -7.64
C THR A 92 2.80 12.66 -8.03
N ASP A 93 1.80 11.89 -8.45
CA ASP A 93 0.50 12.41 -8.87
C ASP A 93 -0.33 12.82 -7.65
N GLU A 94 -0.53 14.13 -7.48
CA GLU A 94 -1.27 14.70 -6.36
C GLU A 94 -2.79 14.40 -6.41
N ARG A 95 -3.29 13.85 -7.53
CA ARG A 95 -4.67 13.34 -7.62
C ARG A 95 -4.85 12.02 -6.87
N ILE A 96 -3.78 11.41 -6.36
CA ILE A 96 -3.81 10.10 -5.68
C ILE A 96 -3.39 10.27 -4.21
N HIS A 97 -4.13 9.64 -3.30
CA HIS A 97 -3.71 9.51 -1.90
C HIS A 97 -2.91 8.22 -1.70
N PHE A 98 -1.59 8.33 -1.79
CA PHE A 98 -0.70 7.23 -1.42
C PHE A 98 -0.66 7.05 0.09
N VAL A 99 -0.83 5.80 0.55
CA VAL A 99 -0.81 5.47 1.99
C VAL A 99 0.03 4.24 2.28
N GLY A 100 0.84 4.30 3.32
CA GLY A 100 1.71 3.21 3.75
C GLY A 100 1.78 3.12 5.27
N PHE A 101 2.41 2.05 5.77
CA PHE A 101 2.67 1.87 7.19
C PHE A 101 4.16 1.64 7.42
N GLY A 102 4.71 2.31 8.42
CA GLY A 102 6.12 2.24 8.74
C GLY A 102 7.00 2.82 7.63
N ILE A 103 6.59 3.96 7.07
CA ILE A 103 7.36 4.68 6.04
C ILE A 103 8.69 5.23 6.59
N PRO A 104 8.75 5.82 7.81
CA PRO A 104 10.01 6.28 8.38
C PRO A 104 11.11 5.21 8.48
N GLU A 105 10.73 3.97 8.72
CA GLU A 105 11.61 2.80 8.83
C GLU A 105 12.14 2.33 7.46
N LYS A 106 11.55 2.81 6.36
CA LYS A 106 11.88 2.41 4.98
C LYS A 106 12.58 3.50 4.19
N LYS A 107 12.95 4.61 4.82
CA LYS A 107 13.60 5.77 4.18
C LYS A 107 14.89 5.42 3.43
N ASP A 108 15.63 4.42 3.90
CA ASP A 108 16.91 4.00 3.31
C ASP A 108 16.73 2.95 2.20
N LEU A 109 15.51 2.41 2.04
CA LEU A 109 15.17 1.42 1.01
C LEU A 109 14.61 2.04 -0.26
N PHE A 110 13.99 3.21 -0.15
CA PHE A 110 13.25 3.82 -1.24
C PHE A 110 13.18 5.35 -1.07
N PRO A 111 13.31 6.14 -2.15
CA PRO A 111 13.46 7.59 -2.07
C PRO A 111 12.10 8.30 -1.85
N PHE A 112 11.41 7.99 -0.75
CA PHE A 112 10.08 8.54 -0.44
C PHE A 112 10.07 10.08 -0.41
N GLU A 113 11.03 10.69 0.28
CA GLU A 113 11.09 12.16 0.42
C GLU A 113 11.37 12.85 -0.92
N GLU A 114 12.22 12.28 -1.79
CA GLU A 114 12.48 12.81 -3.14
C GLU A 114 11.26 12.72 -4.07
N LEU A 115 10.34 11.81 -3.77
CA LEU A 115 9.04 11.66 -4.43
C LEU A 115 7.95 12.51 -3.77
N GLY A 116 8.27 13.30 -2.75
CA GLY A 116 7.28 14.08 -1.99
C GLY A 116 6.33 13.23 -1.13
N LEU A 117 6.62 11.94 -0.98
CA LEU A 117 5.88 10.96 -0.19
C LEU A 117 6.34 11.01 1.27
N THR A 118 6.23 12.20 1.87
CA THR A 118 6.70 12.44 3.24
C THR A 118 5.87 11.68 4.25
N LYS A 119 6.45 11.26 5.38
CA LYS A 119 5.74 10.48 6.41
C LYS A 119 4.41 11.10 6.85
N SER A 120 4.29 12.44 6.90
CA SER A 120 3.05 13.11 7.31
C SER A 120 1.93 13.04 6.26
N LYS A 121 2.28 12.80 4.99
CA LYS A 121 1.33 12.63 3.88
C LYS A 121 0.92 11.19 3.68
N VAL A 122 1.87 10.25 3.83
CA VAL A 122 1.65 8.86 3.42
C VAL A 122 1.55 7.86 4.57
N ASP A 123 2.18 8.10 5.72
CA ASP A 123 2.19 7.10 6.78
C ASP A 123 0.85 7.11 7.56
N VAL A 124 0.19 5.97 7.63
CA VAL A 124 -1.14 5.85 8.24
C VAL A 124 -1.15 6.17 9.74
N GLY A 125 -0.05 5.93 10.46
CA GLY A 125 0.06 6.33 11.87
C GLY A 125 0.15 7.85 12.03
N TYR A 126 0.83 8.52 11.10
CA TYR A 126 0.89 9.99 11.06
C TYR A 126 -0.44 10.60 10.59
N LEU A 127 -1.12 9.99 9.62
CA LEU A 127 -2.46 10.38 9.20
C LEU A 127 -3.46 10.24 10.35
N ALA A 128 -3.45 9.10 11.05
CA ALA A 128 -4.28 8.89 12.24
C ALA A 128 -4.01 9.95 13.31
N ALA A 129 -2.74 10.27 13.58
CA ALA A 129 -2.37 11.30 14.55
C ALA A 129 -2.88 12.69 14.17
N LYS A 130 -2.87 13.02 12.87
CA LYS A 130 -3.37 14.31 12.36
C LYS A 130 -4.89 14.39 12.45
N ILE A 131 -5.60 13.38 11.96
CA ILE A 131 -7.07 13.37 11.86
C ILE A 131 -7.72 13.24 13.23
N LEU A 132 -7.22 12.31 14.07
CA LEU A 132 -7.75 12.07 15.41
C LEU A 132 -7.16 13.01 16.47
N LYS A 133 -6.35 14.00 16.05
CA LYS A 133 -5.75 15.05 16.90
C LYS A 133 -5.01 14.53 18.13
N ASP A 134 -4.33 13.39 18.01
CA ASP A 134 -3.56 12.76 19.11
C ASP A 134 -2.25 12.17 18.60
N SER A 135 -1.14 12.71 19.09
CA SER A 135 0.20 12.33 18.63
C SER A 135 0.60 10.89 18.96
N LYS A 136 -0.09 10.21 19.89
CA LYS A 136 0.26 8.84 20.29
C LYS A 136 0.14 7.84 19.13
N TYR A 137 -0.77 8.10 18.18
CA TYR A 137 -1.01 7.21 17.05
C TYR A 137 0.20 7.07 16.11
N LYS A 138 1.15 8.02 16.15
CA LYS A 138 2.42 7.93 15.40
C LYS A 138 3.30 6.76 15.82
N ARG A 139 3.07 6.21 17.02
CA ARG A 139 3.85 5.12 17.61
C ARG A 139 3.06 3.81 17.70
N TRP A 140 1.84 3.80 17.17
CA TRP A 140 0.97 2.63 17.25
C TRP A 140 1.32 1.64 16.15
N GLU A 141 1.26 0.36 16.51
CA GLU A 141 1.38 -0.72 15.55
C GLU A 141 0.14 -0.79 14.65
N LEU A 142 0.29 -1.38 13.46
CA LEU A 142 -0.80 -1.50 12.50
C LEU A 142 -2.04 -2.19 13.10
N ALA A 143 -1.82 -3.19 13.97
CA ALA A 143 -2.90 -3.90 14.64
C ALA A 143 -3.67 -3.03 15.66
N GLU A 144 -3.01 -2.07 16.30
CA GLU A 144 -3.64 -1.13 17.22
C GLU A 144 -4.48 -0.11 16.45
N LEU A 145 -3.93 0.41 15.34
CA LEU A 145 -4.63 1.30 14.42
C LEU A 145 -5.85 0.61 13.80
N ALA A 146 -5.70 -0.62 13.32
CA ALA A 146 -6.80 -1.43 12.77
C ALA A 146 -7.92 -1.63 13.79
N ARG A 147 -7.57 -1.89 15.05
CA ARG A 147 -8.55 -2.06 16.13
C ARG A 147 -9.30 -0.77 16.42
N LYS A 148 -8.60 0.36 16.45
CA LYS A 148 -9.18 1.66 16.78
C LYS A 148 -10.07 2.21 15.67
N VAL A 149 -9.64 2.09 14.42
CA VAL A 149 -10.34 2.69 13.27
C VAL A 149 -11.39 1.73 12.70
N LEU A 150 -11.08 0.43 12.61
CA LEU A 150 -11.93 -0.55 11.91
C LEU A 150 -12.61 -1.57 12.84
N GLY A 151 -12.35 -1.51 14.16
CA GLY A 151 -12.86 -2.50 15.11
C GLY A 151 -12.25 -3.90 14.94
N ILE A 152 -11.15 -4.03 14.18
CA ILE A 152 -10.51 -5.31 13.91
C ILE A 152 -9.67 -5.74 15.12
N LYS A 153 -10.11 -6.80 15.79
CA LYS A 153 -9.47 -7.41 16.96
C LYS A 153 -8.54 -8.55 16.60
N ARG A 154 -8.79 -9.23 15.48
CA ARG A 154 -8.02 -10.38 15.00
C ARG A 154 -7.88 -10.35 13.50
N MET A 155 -6.68 -10.66 13.00
CA MET A 155 -6.36 -10.75 11.57
C MET A 155 -5.64 -12.09 11.33
N ILE A 156 -6.10 -12.84 10.34
CA ILE A 156 -5.52 -14.12 9.92
C ILE A 156 -5.33 -14.06 8.41
N GLY A 157 -4.08 -14.10 7.95
CA GLY A 157 -3.76 -14.34 6.54
C GLY A 157 -3.78 -15.84 6.26
N LEU A 158 -4.54 -16.26 5.26
CA LEU A 158 -4.63 -17.63 4.76
C LEU A 158 -4.28 -17.63 3.26
N THR A 159 -3.67 -18.69 2.75
CA THR A 159 -3.38 -18.82 1.31
C THR A 159 -3.60 -20.23 0.81
N GLU A 160 -3.96 -20.37 -0.46
CA GLU A 160 -3.89 -21.67 -1.15
C GLU A 160 -2.43 -22.12 -1.24
N ALA A 161 -2.17 -23.41 -0.98
CA ALA A 161 -0.82 -23.98 -0.90
C ALA A 161 0.03 -23.67 -2.14
N SER A 162 -0.56 -23.74 -3.35
CA SER A 162 0.13 -23.49 -4.62
C SER A 162 0.49 -22.02 -4.89
N SER A 163 -0.05 -21.05 -4.14
CA SER A 163 0.17 -19.62 -4.35
C SER A 163 1.25 -19.08 -3.40
N PHE A 164 2.35 -18.54 -3.96
CA PHE A 164 3.46 -17.95 -3.19
C PHE A 164 4.03 -18.87 -2.09
N GLU A 165 4.00 -20.19 -2.30
CA GLU A 165 4.37 -21.25 -1.34
C GLU A 165 5.74 -21.06 -0.65
N ARG A 166 6.62 -20.18 -1.18
CA ARG A 166 7.94 -19.84 -0.63
C ARG A 166 8.13 -18.38 -0.20
N HIS A 167 7.06 -17.57 -0.16
CA HIS A 167 7.14 -16.12 0.07
C HIS A 167 6.09 -15.60 1.05
N GLU A 168 6.00 -16.22 2.23
CA GLU A 168 5.15 -15.79 3.34
C GLU A 168 5.25 -14.29 3.65
N GLN A 169 6.45 -13.72 3.53
CA GLN A 169 6.66 -12.29 3.75
C GLN A 169 5.91 -11.41 2.74
N ILE A 170 5.82 -11.81 1.46
CA ILE A 170 5.07 -11.07 0.44
C ILE A 170 3.57 -11.16 0.73
N LYS A 171 3.08 -12.34 1.13
CA LYS A 171 1.67 -12.54 1.51
C LYS A 171 1.28 -11.66 2.69
N CYS A 172 2.09 -11.66 3.75
CA CYS A 172 1.91 -10.78 4.90
C CYS A 172 1.93 -9.31 4.50
N ALA A 173 2.84 -8.90 3.61
CA ALA A 173 2.92 -7.53 3.12
C ALA A 173 1.65 -7.12 2.34
N ILE A 174 1.07 -8.01 1.52
CA ILE A 174 -0.21 -7.74 0.83
C ILE A 174 -1.35 -7.54 1.84
N CYS A 175 -1.49 -8.43 2.83
CA CYS A 175 -2.51 -8.28 3.88
C CYS A 175 -2.35 -7.00 4.69
N GLN A 176 -1.12 -6.69 5.12
CA GLN A 176 -0.82 -5.48 5.87
C GLN A 176 -1.11 -4.22 5.03
N LEU A 177 -0.79 -4.25 3.74
CA LEU A 177 -1.03 -3.13 2.85
C LEU A 177 -2.52 -2.89 2.58
N PHE A 178 -3.30 -3.96 2.43
CA PHE A 178 -4.76 -3.88 2.34
C PHE A 178 -5.38 -3.27 3.62
N ILE A 179 -4.93 -3.74 4.79
CA ILE A 179 -5.39 -3.20 6.08
C ILE A 179 -4.98 -1.72 6.23
N THR A 180 -3.75 -1.37 5.86
CA THR A 180 -3.26 0.02 5.84
C THR A 180 -4.17 0.93 5.00
N SER A 181 -4.51 0.47 3.80
CA SER A 181 -5.40 1.20 2.88
C SER A 181 -6.80 1.34 3.47
N THR A 182 -7.34 0.28 4.08
CA THR A 182 -8.66 0.29 4.73
C THR A 182 -8.70 1.22 5.94
N ILE A 183 -7.64 1.26 6.76
CA ILE A 183 -7.53 2.21 7.89
C ILE A 183 -7.55 3.64 7.35
N ALA A 184 -6.76 3.93 6.32
CA ALA A 184 -6.73 5.27 5.73
C ALA A 184 -8.10 5.68 5.18
N MET A 185 -8.80 4.78 4.48
CA MET A 185 -10.16 5.04 4.00
C MET A 185 -11.12 5.34 5.16
N GLY A 186 -11.06 4.59 6.26
CA GLY A 186 -11.88 4.86 7.45
C GLY A 186 -11.58 6.22 8.08
N LEU A 187 -10.30 6.58 8.22
CA LEU A 187 -9.88 7.88 8.75
C LEU A 187 -10.34 9.05 7.86
N ILE A 188 -10.22 8.91 6.53
CA ILE A 188 -10.60 9.95 5.58
C ILE A 188 -12.13 10.12 5.55
N ALA A 189 -12.89 9.03 5.61
CA ALA A 189 -14.36 9.08 5.66
C ALA A 189 -14.85 9.84 6.90
N ASP A 190 -14.27 9.56 8.08
CA ASP A 190 -14.63 10.23 9.34
C ASP A 190 -14.25 11.72 9.37
N SER A 191 -13.30 12.15 8.54
CA SER A 191 -12.88 13.56 8.46
C SER A 191 -13.82 14.46 7.65
N GLY A 192 -14.79 13.88 6.92
CA GLY A 192 -15.77 14.59 6.10
C GLY A 192 -17.13 14.83 6.77
N THR A 193 -17.27 14.50 8.06
CA THR A 193 -18.52 14.59 8.83
C THR A 193 -18.60 15.79 9.80
N ASP A 194 -17.78 16.83 9.59
CA ASP A 194 -17.88 18.10 10.34
C ASP A 194 -18.97 19.03 9.77
#